data_AF-A0A151R8E0-F1
#
_entry.id   AF-A0A151R8E0-F1
#
_cell.length_a   1.000
_cell.length_b   1.000
_cell.length_c   1.000
_cell.angle_alpha   90.00
_cell.angle_beta   90.00
_cell.angle_gamma   90.00
#
_symmetry.space_group_name_H-M   'P 1'
#
loop_
_entity.id
_entity.type
_entity.pdbx_description
1 polymer ?
#
loop_
_entity_poly.entity_id
_entity_poly.type
_entity_poly.pdbx_seq_one_letter_code
_entity_poly.pdbx_strand_id
1 'polypeptide(L)' 'MDILRPFPPSKGQLKFLLVAVDYFTKWIEACPLVKITTENMQRFTRKNIIYRFDIPHSLVTDNGRQFIPQSFETFL' A
#
# COMPACT_ATOMS: atom_id res chain seq x y z
N MET A 1 -1.63 -6.45 -1.49
CA MET A 1 -1.24 -5.28 -0.69
C MET A 1 -1.91 -5.40 0.66
N ASP A 2 -1.17 -5.17 1.73
CA ASP A 2 -1.65 -5.34 3.09
C ASP A 2 -0.99 -4.32 4.02
N ILE A 3 -1.60 -4.07 5.17
CA ILE A 3 -1.07 -3.20 6.22
C ILE A 3 -0.75 -4.03 7.45
N LEU A 4 0.52 -4.01 7.82
CA LEU A 4 0.95 -4.65 9.05
C LEU A 4 0.58 -3.80 10.26
N ARG A 5 0.13 -4.52 11.29
CA ARG A 5 -0.39 -4.04 12.58
C ARG A 5 0.56 -3.04 13.24
N PRO A 6 0.04 -2.17 14.13
CA PRO A 6 0.85 -1.12 14.72
C PRO A 6 2.08 -1.68 15.44
N PHE A 7 3.25 -1.27 14.97
CA PHE A 7 4.55 -1.50 15.60
C PHE A 7 4.80 -0.46 16.70
N PRO A 8 5.78 -0.70 17.61
CA PRO A 8 6.30 0.34 18.47
C PRO A 8 6.66 1.59 17.64
N PRO A 9 6.18 2.79 17.99
CA PRO A 9 6.42 3.99 17.21
C PRO A 9 7.91 4.26 17.05
N SER A 10 8.35 4.48 15.82
CA SER A 10 9.72 4.89 15.51
C SER A 10 9.81 6.42 15.33
N LYS A 11 10.98 6.91 14.89
CA LYS A 11 11.21 8.34 14.64
C LYS A 11 10.11 8.89 13.72
N GLY A 12 9.46 9.98 14.16
CA GLY A 12 8.35 10.59 13.40
C GLY A 12 6.99 9.89 13.57
N GLN A 13 6.81 9.06 14.60
CA GLN A 13 5.54 8.38 14.93
C GLN A 13 5.08 7.37 13.86
N LEU A 14 6.01 6.90 13.03
CA LEU A 14 5.76 5.83 12.06
C LEU A 14 5.52 4.54 12.83
N LYS A 15 4.33 3.95 12.62
CA LYS A 15 3.88 2.77 13.37
C LYS A 15 3.18 1.73 12.50
N PHE A 16 2.89 2.02 11.24
CA PHE A 16 2.29 1.04 10.32
C PHE A 16 3.26 0.76 9.18
N LEU A 17 3.16 -0.42 8.58
CA LEU A 17 3.90 -0.77 7.35
C LEU A 17 2.91 -1.16 6.27
N LEU A 18 2.89 -0.40 5.18
CA LEU A 18 2.18 -0.78 3.97
C LEU A 18 3.09 -1.65 3.12
N VAL A 19 2.61 -2.82 2.71
CA VAL A 19 3.39 -3.79 1.95
C VAL A 19 2.63 -4.20 0.69
N ALA A 20 3.32 -4.21 -0.45
CA ALA A 20 2.88 -4.87 -1.67
C ALA A 20 3.92 -5.91 -2.07
N VAL A 21 3.42 -7.05 -2.52
CA VAL A 21 4.27 -8.15 -3.00
C VAL A 21 3.83 -8.45 -4.42
N ASP A 22 4.76 -8.37 -5.36
CA ASP A 22 4.53 -8.85 -6.71
C ASP A 22 4.33 -10.37 -6.68
N TYR A 23 3.26 -10.85 -7.29
CA TYR A 23 2.86 -12.25 -7.17
C TYR A 23 3.87 -13.21 -7.81
N PHE A 24 4.45 -12.82 -8.95
CA PHE A 24 5.31 -13.67 -9.77
C PHE A 24 6.75 -13.67 -9.25
N THR A 25 7.37 -12.50 -9.15
CA THR A 25 8.77 -12.35 -8.74
C THR A 25 8.98 -12.45 -7.24
N LYS A 26 7.88 -12.38 -6.45
CA LYS A 26 7.92 -12.21 -4.99
C LYS A 26 8.63 -10.94 -4.54
N TRP A 27 8.80 -9.96 -5.43
CA TRP A 27 9.40 -8.68 -5.09
C TRP A 27 8.53 -7.92 -4.08
N ILE A 28 9.16 -7.32 -3.07
CA ILE A 28 8.48 -6.65 -1.96
C ILE A 28 8.73 -5.15 -2.04
N GLU A 29 7.65 -4.37 -2.08
CA GLU A 29 7.66 -2.93 -1.86
C GLU A 29 7.03 -2.64 -0.49
N ALA A 30 7.72 -1.88 0.35
CA ALA A 30 7.24 -1.56 1.70
C ALA A 30 7.47 -0.09 2.05
N CYS A 31 6.50 0.54 2.71
CA CYS A 31 6.57 1.94 3.12
C CYS A 31 6.02 2.13 4.55
N PRO A 32 6.77 2.79 5.45
CA PRO A 32 6.28 3.09 6.79
C PRO A 32 5.27 4.24 6.77
N LEU A 33 4.24 4.16 7.60
CA LEU A 33 3.17 5.16 7.70
C LEU A 33 2.88 5.56 9.15
N VAL A 34 2.56 6.85 9.33
CA VAL A 34 2.07 7.40 10.60
C VAL A 34 0.57 7.11 10.77
N LYS A 35 -0.20 7.27 9.68
CA LYS A 35 -1.64 7.06 9.61
C LYS A 35 -2.00 6.27 8.35
N ILE A 36 -2.99 5.39 8.50
CA ILE A 36 -3.58 4.64 7.39
C ILE A 36 -4.66 5.53 6.76
N THR A 37 -4.42 5.99 5.54
CA THR A 37 -5.37 6.79 4.76
C THR A 37 -5.37 6.30 3.32
N THR A 38 -6.51 6.44 2.62
CA THR A 38 -6.61 6.09 1.20
C THR A 38 -5.63 6.88 0.33
N GLU A 39 -5.39 8.15 0.65
CA GLU A 39 -4.41 8.98 -0.05
C GLU A 39 -2.98 8.41 0.05
N ASN A 40 -2.59 7.91 1.23
CA ASN A 40 -1.31 7.24 1.41
C ASN A 40 -1.22 5.95 0.59
N MET A 41 -2.32 5.20 0.47
CA MET A 41 -2.39 3.99 -0.38
C MET A 41 -2.20 4.35 -1.85
N GLN A 42 -2.96 5.32 -2.36
CA GLN A 42 -2.87 5.79 -3.75
C GLN A 42 -1.47 6.30 -4.08
N ARG A 43 -0.88 7.11 -3.20
CA ARG A 43 0.48 7.62 -3.38
C ARG A 43 1.51 6.49 -3.41
N PHE A 44 1.37 5.50 -2.55
CA PHE A 44 2.23 4.32 -2.54
C PHE A 44 2.11 3.53 -3.84
N THR A 45 0.88 3.19 -4.27
CA THR A 45 0.62 2.44 -5.51
C THR A 45 1.21 3.15 -6.72
N ARG A 46 1.00 4.46 -6.85
CA ARG A 46 1.51 5.21 -7.99
C ARG A 46 3.04 5.27 -8.03
N LYS A 47 3.66 5.64 -6.90
CA LYS A 47 5.11 5.88 -6.85
C LYS A 47 5.94 4.60 -6.83
N ASN A 48 5.49 3.58 -6.10
CA ASN A 48 6.28 2.38 -5.85
C ASN A 48 5.89 1.21 -6.74
N ILE A 49 4.67 1.19 -7.30
CA ILE A 49 4.20 0.15 -8.21
C ILE A 49 4.17 0.69 -9.64
N ILE A 50 3.24 1.60 -9.97
CA ILE A 50 2.98 2.02 -11.36
C ILE A 50 4.21 2.65 -12.03
N TYR A 51 4.84 3.63 -11.38
CA TYR A 51 5.99 4.31 -11.98
C TYR A 51 7.25 3.44 -12.14
N ARG A 52 7.31 2.29 -11.47
CA ARG A 52 8.51 1.42 -11.47
C ARG A 52 8.31 0.14 -12.26
N PHE A 53 7.11 -0.42 -12.21
CA PHE A 53 6.78 -1.75 -12.72
C PHE A 53 5.59 -1.74 -13.69
N ASP A 54 5.13 -0.56 -14.08
CA ASP A 54 3.93 -0.36 -14.89
C ASP A 54 2.62 -0.70 -14.15
N ILE A 55 1.49 -0.59 -14.85
CA ILE A 55 0.16 -0.86 -14.29
C ILE A 55 0.00 -2.38 -14.04
N PRO A 56 -0.26 -2.82 -12.79
CA PRO A 56 -0.45 -4.24 -12.51
C PRO A 56 -1.76 -4.74 -13.12
N HIS A 57 -1.77 -5.98 -13.62
CA HIS A 57 -2.98 -6.61 -14.13
C HIS A 57 -4.08 -6.74 -13.08
N SER A 58 -3.70 -7.01 -11.83
CA SER A 58 -4.63 -7.04 -10.70
C SER A 58 -3.95 -6.62 -9.41
N LEU A 59 -4.69 -5.91 -8.56
CA LEU A 59 -4.27 -5.57 -7.22
C LEU A 59 -5.18 -6.29 -6.21
N VAL A 60 -4.62 -7.27 -5.51
CA VAL A 60 -5.34 -7.99 -4.45
C VAL A 60 -5.01 -7.35 -3.12
N THR A 61 -6.01 -6.91 -2.37
CA THR A 61 -5.86 -6.36 -1.01
C THR A 61 -6.65 -7.17 0.00
N ASP A 62 -6.41 -6.95 1.30
CA ASP A 62 -7.41 -7.33 2.28
C ASP A 62 -8.68 -6.48 2.10
N ASN A 63 -9.81 -6.92 2.64
CA ASN A 63 -11.06 -6.14 2.62
C ASN A 63 -11.03 -5.01 3.67
N GLY A 64 -9.86 -4.42 3.91
CA GLY A 64 -9.69 -3.29 4.79
C GLY A 64 -10.39 -2.05 4.26
N ARG A 65 -11.04 -1.28 5.14
CA ARG A 65 -11.79 -0.06 4.78
C ARG A 65 -10.94 0.98 4.06
N GLN A 66 -9.62 0.94 4.22
CA GLN A 66 -8.67 1.80 3.54
C GLN A 66 -8.53 1.52 2.02
N PHE A 67 -8.89 0.31 1.58
CA PHE A 67 -8.79 -0.16 0.19
C PHE A 67 -10.15 -0.23 -0.53
N ILE A 68 -11.26 -0.21 0.24
CA ILE A 68 -12.63 -0.26 -0.27
C ILE A 68 -13.18 1.03 -0.94
N PRO A 69 -12.71 2.27 -0.66
CA PRO A 69 -13.43 3.43 -1.18
C PRO A 69 -13.39 3.45 -2.71
N GLN A 70 -14.51 3.89 -3.31
CA GLN A 70 -14.72 3.96 -4.77
C GLN A 70 -13.57 4.70 -5.49
N SER A 71 -12.91 5.63 -4.79
CA SER A 71 -11.74 6.37 -5.27
C SER A 71 -10.47 5.53 -5.41
N PHE A 72 -10.33 4.38 -4.75
CA PHE A 72 -9.19 3.48 -4.91
C PHE A 72 -9.43 2.45 -6.02
N GLU A 73 -10.66 1.94 -6.16
CA GLU A 73 -11.01 1.07 -7.29
C GLU A 73 -11.00 1.80 -8.64
N THR A 74 -11.41 3.08 -8.67
CA THR A 74 -11.37 3.91 -9.90
C THR A 74 -9.96 4.47 -10.18
N PHE A 75 -9.01 4.30 -9.26
CA PHE A 75 -7.65 4.86 -9.38
C PHE A 75 -6.69 3.97 -10.19
N LEU A 76 -7.00 2.67 -10.28
CA LEU A 76 -6.30 1.69 -11.08
C LEU A 76 -6.91 1.62 -12.48
#